data_AF-A0A838R1P0-F1
#
_entry.id   AF-A0A838R1P0-F1
#
_cell.length_a   1.000
_cell.length_b   1.000
_cell.length_c   1.000
_cell.angle_alpha   90.00
_cell.angle_beta   90.00
_cell.angle_gamma   90.00
#
_symmetry.space_group_name_H-M   'P 1'
#
loop_
_entity.id
_entity.type
_entity.pdbx_description
1 polymer ?
#
loop_
_entity_poly.entity_id
_entity_poly.type
_entity_poly.pdbx_seq_one_letter_code
_entity_poly.pdbx_strand_id
1 'polypeptide(L)'
;MAQTGRPAATLDEWLDWKQRLECQKASGLSISVYCLQERVSLSSFFRWQRRLKSGVPASLIEDEADRQQAESEEVDEKVFMPISLKASPVEIELPNGGIVRLPLGVGQAALVAVIEAAGTLRPWKAPKP
;
A
#
# COMPACT_ATOMS: atom_id res chain seq x y z
N MET A 1 -47.02 -0.68 -3.02
CA MET A 1 -46.18 0.46 -3.46
C MET A 1 -44.77 0.22 -2.96
N ALA A 2 -43.89 -0.30 -3.81
CA ALA A 2 -42.50 -0.55 -3.43
C ALA A 2 -41.74 0.78 -3.50
N GLN A 3 -41.33 1.32 -2.36
CA GLN A 3 -40.38 2.43 -2.33
C GLN A 3 -39.03 1.88 -2.79
N THR A 4 -38.72 2.04 -4.08
CA THR A 4 -37.37 1.86 -4.63
C THR A 4 -36.50 3.04 -4.22
N GLY A 5 -36.37 3.26 -2.91
CA GLY A 5 -35.34 4.12 -2.36
C GLY A 5 -34.00 3.44 -2.60
N ARG A 6 -33.08 4.13 -3.29
CA ARG A 6 -31.67 3.72 -3.35
C ARG A 6 -31.22 3.33 -1.94
N PRO A 7 -30.52 2.19 -1.75
CA PRO A 7 -30.03 1.80 -0.43
C PRO A 7 -29.32 2.98 0.25
N ALA A 8 -29.45 3.06 1.57
CA ALA A 8 -28.76 4.07 2.34
C ALA A 8 -27.29 4.08 1.92
N ALA A 9 -26.78 5.25 1.53
CA ALA A 9 -25.40 5.35 1.10
C ALA A 9 -24.48 4.77 2.16
N THR A 10 -23.55 3.91 1.74
CA THR A 10 -22.60 3.23 2.62
C THR A 10 -21.65 4.23 3.27
N LEU A 11 -20.95 3.79 4.33
CA LEU A 11 -19.90 4.58 4.97
C LEU A 11 -18.83 5.02 3.95
N ASP A 12 -18.45 4.13 3.05
CA ASP A 12 -17.45 4.40 2.01
C ASP A 12 -17.94 5.47 1.01
N GLU A 13 -19.20 5.41 0.57
CA GLU A 13 -19.79 6.47 -0.27
C GLU A 13 -19.81 7.81 0.48
N TRP A 14 -20.11 7.82 1.78
CA TRP A 14 -20.14 9.03 2.59
C TRP A 14 -18.75 9.66 2.76
N LEU A 15 -17.73 8.84 3.02
CA LEU A 15 -16.33 9.27 3.16
C LEU A 15 -15.78 9.81 1.83
N ASP A 16 -16.05 9.13 0.70
CA ASP A 16 -15.64 9.60 -0.63
C ASP A 16 -16.25 10.98 -0.93
N TRP A 17 -17.55 11.16 -0.64
CA TRP A 17 -18.21 12.45 -0.85
C TRP A 17 -17.72 13.56 0.09
N LYS A 18 -17.37 13.22 1.33
CA LYS A 18 -16.73 14.16 2.25
C LYS A 18 -15.38 14.61 1.69
N GLN A 19 -14.55 13.67 1.24
CA GLN A 19 -13.25 13.96 0.65
C GLN A 19 -13.38 14.83 -0.60
N ARG A 20 -14.30 14.50 -1.51
CA ARG A 20 -14.56 15.30 -2.71
C ARG A 20 -14.97 16.74 -2.41
N LEU A 21 -15.74 16.98 -1.36
CA LEU A 21 -16.13 18.34 -0.96
C LEU A 21 -14.95 19.14 -0.41
N GLU A 22 -14.04 18.49 0.32
CA GLU A 22 -12.81 19.13 0.78
C GLU A 22 -11.85 19.42 -0.38
N CYS A 23 -11.69 18.48 -1.32
CA CYS A 23 -10.93 18.70 -2.56
C CYS A 23 -11.52 19.86 -3.38
N GLN A 24 -12.84 19.97 -3.49
CA GLN A 24 -13.49 21.09 -4.19
C GLN A 24 -13.14 22.43 -3.52
N LYS A 25 -13.22 22.53 -2.19
CA LYS A 25 -12.84 23.74 -1.46
C LYS A 25 -11.35 24.09 -1.64
N ALA A 26 -10.48 23.09 -1.54
CA ALA A 26 -9.04 23.25 -1.68
C ALA A 26 -8.62 23.64 -3.10
N SER A 27 -9.34 23.16 -4.12
CA SER A 27 -9.05 23.46 -5.53
C SER A 27 -9.24 24.93 -5.91
N GLY A 28 -10.08 25.68 -5.16
CA GLY A 28 -10.46 27.05 -5.51
C GLY A 28 -11.28 27.17 -6.80
N LEU A 29 -11.65 26.05 -7.42
CA LEU A 29 -12.46 26.01 -8.63
C LEU A 29 -13.93 26.26 -8.32
N SER A 30 -14.64 26.87 -9.27
CA SER A 30 -16.10 26.95 -9.18
C SER A 30 -16.70 25.54 -9.19
N ILE A 31 -17.82 25.37 -8.48
CA ILE A 31 -18.49 24.06 -8.35
C ILE A 31 -18.81 23.45 -9.72
N SER A 32 -19.21 24.26 -10.70
CA SER A 32 -19.50 23.78 -12.05
C SER A 32 -18.27 23.22 -12.78
N VAL A 33 -17.12 23.89 -12.65
CA VAL A 33 -15.86 23.45 -13.26
C VAL A 33 -15.35 22.19 -12.57
N TYR A 34 -15.40 22.14 -11.24
CA TYR A 34 -15.03 20.95 -10.47
C TYR A 34 -15.90 19.74 -10.81
N CYS A 35 -17.22 19.92 -10.84
CA CYS A 35 -18.17 18.86 -11.22
C CYS A 35 -17.91 18.33 -12.65
N LEU A 36 -17.56 19.20 -13.58
CA LEU A 36 -17.22 18.81 -14.95
C LEU A 36 -15.93 17.97 -14.99
N GLN A 37 -14.90 18.37 -14.24
CA GLN A 37 -13.61 17.65 -14.17
C GLN A 37 -13.76 16.27 -13.50
N GLU A 38 -14.43 16.22 -12.35
CA GLU A 38 -14.64 15.00 -11.57
C GLU A 38 -15.74 14.08 -12.14
N ARG A 39 -16.36 14.49 -13.26
CA ARG A 39 -17.49 13.79 -13.92
C ARG A 39 -18.66 13.53 -12.98
N VAL A 40 -18.93 14.49 -12.10
CA VAL A 40 -20.02 14.45 -11.14
C VAL A 40 -21.14 15.38 -11.60
N SER A 41 -22.39 14.95 -11.51
CA SER A 41 -23.51 15.85 -11.79
C SER A 41 -23.66 16.92 -10.71
N LEU A 42 -24.00 18.15 -11.11
CA LEU A 42 -24.29 19.25 -10.17
C LEU A 42 -25.38 18.87 -9.15
N SER A 43 -26.40 18.14 -9.62
CA SER A 43 -27.49 17.66 -8.76
C SER A 43 -26.99 16.70 -7.67
N SER A 44 -26.07 15.80 -7.99
CA SER A 44 -25.47 14.89 -7.02
C SER A 44 -24.61 15.65 -6.03
N PHE A 45 -23.84 16.62 -6.50
CA PHE A 45 -22.99 17.46 -5.66
C PHE A 45 -23.80 18.22 -4.60
N PHE A 46 -24.81 18.98 -5.01
CA PHE A 46 -25.63 19.74 -4.05
C PHE A 46 -26.43 18.84 -3.11
N ARG A 47 -26.88 17.67 -3.59
CA ARG A 47 -27.55 16.68 -2.74
C ARG A 47 -26.63 16.20 -1.61
N TRP A 48 -25.39 15.83 -1.94
CA TRP A 48 -24.41 15.36 -0.97
C TRP A 48 -23.89 16.47 -0.06
N GLN A 49 -23.71 17.69 -0.58
CA GLN A 49 -23.38 18.86 0.22
C GLN A 49 -24.44 19.12 1.31
N ARG A 50 -25.74 18.99 0.97
CA ARG A 50 -26.83 19.13 1.95
C ARG A 50 -26.80 17.99 2.98
N ARG A 51 -26.60 16.75 2.51
CA ARG A 51 -26.56 15.56 3.36
C ARG A 51 -25.38 15.57 4.36
N LEU A 52 -24.24 16.12 3.97
CA LEU A 52 -23.07 16.26 4.86
C LEU A 52 -23.24 17.43 5.84
N LYS A 53 -23.99 18.48 5.49
CA LYS A 53 -24.35 19.54 6.44
C LYS A 53 -25.32 19.10 7.54
N SER A 54 -26.18 18.10 7.27
CA SER A 54 -27.12 17.55 8.27
C SER A 54 -26.47 16.63 9.31
N GLY A 55 -25.15 16.42 9.26
CA GLY A 55 -24.42 15.56 10.20
C GLY A 55 -24.27 14.12 9.73
N VAL A 56 -23.53 13.32 10.51
CA VAL A 56 -23.30 11.90 10.25
C VAL A 56 -24.61 11.13 10.53
N PRO A 57 -25.15 10.36 9.57
CA PRO A 57 -26.29 9.48 9.81
C PRO A 57 -25.97 8.43 10.89
N ALA A 58 -26.90 8.16 11.80
CA ALA A 58 -26.72 7.17 12.86
C ALA A 58 -26.38 5.76 12.32
N SER A 59 -26.94 5.37 11.17
CA SER A 59 -26.64 4.10 10.52
C SER A 59 -25.16 3.94 10.11
N LEU A 60 -24.45 5.05 9.86
CA LEU A 60 -23.02 5.00 9.52
C LEU A 60 -22.15 4.82 10.77
N ILE A 61 -22.64 5.23 11.93
CA ILE A 61 -21.95 5.06 13.21
C ILE A 61 -22.05 3.58 13.62
N GLU A 62 -23.20 2.95 13.39
CA GLU A 62 -23.42 1.52 13.59
C GLU A 62 -22.54 0.68 12.64
N ASP A 63 -22.52 1.02 11.33
CA ASP A 63 -21.64 0.34 10.36
C ASP A 63 -20.14 0.44 10.74
N GLU A 64 -19.70 1.58 11.29
CA GLU A 64 -18.31 1.77 11.72
C GLU A 64 -18.00 1.01 13.01
N ALA A 65 -18.95 0.95 13.96
CA ALA A 65 -18.82 0.14 15.17
C ALA A 65 -18.76 -1.36 14.84
N ASP A 66 -19.60 -1.84 13.92
CA ASP A 66 -19.61 -3.23 13.48
C ASP A 66 -18.29 -3.61 12.77
N ARG A 67 -17.75 -2.71 11.93
CA ARG A 67 -16.42 -2.89 11.31
C ARG A 67 -15.31 -2.91 12.35
N GLN A 68 -15.30 -1.96 13.28
CA GLN A 68 -14.28 -1.89 14.35
C GLN A 68 -14.35 -3.11 15.27
N GLN A 69 -15.54 -3.65 15.53
CA GLN A 69 -15.71 -4.85 16.31
C GLN A 69 -15.21 -6.09 15.55
N ALA A 70 -15.54 -6.24 14.26
CA ALA A 70 -15.00 -7.32 13.42
C ALA A 70 -13.47 -7.23 13.29
N GLU A 71 -12.90 -6.04 13.13
CA GLU A 71 -11.45 -5.83 13.11
C GLU A 71 -10.80 -6.11 14.47
N SER A 72 -11.45 -5.75 15.57
CA SER A 72 -10.94 -6.04 16.93
C SER A 72 -10.96 -7.54 17.24
N GLU A 73 -11.98 -8.26 16.76
CA GLU A 73 -12.08 -9.73 16.86
C GLU A 73 -11.04 -10.42 15.95
N GLU A 74 -10.73 -9.87 14.76
CA GLU A 74 -9.64 -10.38 13.90
C GLU A 74 -8.23 -10.05 14.40
N VAL A 75 -8.04 -8.96 15.16
CA VAL A 75 -6.74 -8.55 15.69
C VAL A 75 -6.28 -9.46 16.83
N ASP A 76 -7.21 -10.06 17.59
CA ASP A 76 -6.89 -11.02 18.65
C ASP A 76 -6.27 -12.32 18.08
N GLU A 77 -6.52 -12.65 16.80
CA GLU A 77 -5.88 -13.76 16.08
C GLU A 77 -4.61 -13.38 15.29
N LYS A 78 -4.37 -12.09 14.98
CA LYS A 78 -3.17 -11.65 14.26
C LYS A 78 -2.00 -11.42 15.20
N VAL A 79 -1.42 -12.52 15.68
CA VAL A 79 -0.13 -12.53 16.35
C VAL A 79 0.97 -12.16 15.35
N PHE A 80 1.51 -10.94 15.46
CA PHE A 80 2.70 -10.55 14.72
C PHE A 80 3.89 -11.41 15.17
N MET A 81 4.25 -12.39 14.35
CA MET A 81 5.44 -13.19 14.59
C MET A 81 6.70 -12.37 14.25
N PRO A 82 7.68 -12.26 15.17
CA PRO A 82 8.95 -11.64 14.84
C PRO A 82 9.67 -12.49 13.80
N ILE A 83 9.77 -11.98 12.57
CA ILE A 83 10.62 -12.58 11.54
C ILE A 83 12.01 -11.96 11.61
N SER A 84 13.04 -12.81 11.64
CA SER A 84 14.43 -12.38 11.58
C SER A 84 14.89 -12.46 10.12
N LEU A 85 15.12 -11.29 9.51
CA LEU A 85 15.75 -11.21 8.19
C LEU A 85 17.23 -11.51 8.34
N LYS A 86 17.63 -12.74 7.98
CA LYS A 86 19.05 -13.07 7.86
C LYS A 86 19.56 -12.40 6.59
N ALA A 87 20.46 -11.46 6.78
CA ALA A 87 21.34 -10.91 5.75
C ALA A 87 21.85 -12.02 4.82
N SER A 88 21.38 -12.06 3.57
CA SER A 88 21.88 -13.00 2.58
C SER A 88 23.31 -12.60 2.16
N PRO A 89 24.26 -13.54 2.11
CA PRO A 89 25.59 -13.26 1.60
C PRO A 89 25.55 -12.83 0.12
N VAL A 90 26.48 -11.97 -0.27
CA VAL A 90 26.66 -11.56 -1.68
C VAL A 90 27.45 -12.64 -2.40
N GLU A 91 26.96 -13.06 -3.56
CA GLU A 91 27.64 -14.02 -4.42
C GLU A 91 28.13 -13.32 -5.68
N ILE A 92 29.42 -13.50 -5.99
CA ILE A 92 30.06 -12.94 -7.18
C ILE A 92 30.58 -14.10 -8.00
N GLU A 93 30.03 -14.28 -9.20
CA GLU A 93 30.55 -15.20 -10.19
C GLU A 93 31.67 -14.54 -10.98
N LEU A 94 32.81 -15.21 -11.09
CA LEU A 94 33.98 -14.73 -11.81
C LEU A 94 34.08 -15.38 -13.21
N PRO A 95 34.79 -14.75 -14.17
CA PRO A 95 34.94 -15.29 -15.53
C PRO A 95 35.60 -16.68 -15.60
N ASN A 96 36.34 -17.07 -14.57
CA ASN A 96 36.95 -18.40 -14.44
C ASN A 96 35.97 -19.47 -13.90
N GLY A 97 34.71 -19.11 -13.66
CA GLY A 97 33.68 -20.00 -13.10
C GLY A 97 33.77 -20.16 -11.58
N GLY A 98 34.66 -19.43 -10.91
CA GLY A 98 34.72 -19.38 -9.45
C GLY A 98 33.58 -18.54 -8.88
N ILE A 99 33.03 -18.98 -7.75
CA ILE A 99 31.97 -18.24 -7.03
C ILE A 99 32.55 -17.77 -5.70
N VAL A 100 32.51 -16.45 -5.47
CA VAL A 100 32.93 -15.82 -4.22
C VAL A 100 31.70 -15.48 -3.41
N ARG A 101 31.56 -16.07 -2.21
CA ARG A 101 30.44 -15.82 -1.27
C ARG A 101 30.94 -14.99 -0.09
N LEU A 102 30.35 -13.81 0.11
CA LEU A 102 30.82 -12.81 1.09
C LEU A 102 29.70 -12.46 2.08
N PRO A 103 30.00 -12.36 3.38
CA PRO A 103 29.02 -11.87 4.35
C PRO A 103 28.73 -10.37 4.14
N LEU A 104 27.56 -9.91 4.59
CA LEU A 104 27.27 -8.48 4.63
C LEU A 104 28.18 -7.79 5.65
N GLY A 105 28.82 -6.68 5.25
CA GLY A 105 29.76 -5.93 6.08
C GLY A 105 31.25 -6.13 5.76
N VAL A 106 31.58 -6.84 4.68
CA VAL A 106 32.98 -6.90 4.19
C VAL A 106 33.41 -5.52 3.68
N GLY A 107 34.50 -4.99 4.24
CA GLY A 107 35.09 -3.73 3.79
C GLY A 107 35.69 -3.82 2.39
N GLN A 108 35.73 -2.70 1.67
CA GLN A 108 36.18 -2.62 0.28
C GLN A 108 37.56 -3.26 0.04
N ALA A 109 38.53 -3.04 0.94
CA ALA A 109 39.88 -3.60 0.78
C ALA A 109 39.88 -5.14 0.76
N ALA A 110 39.10 -5.76 1.65
CA ALA A 110 38.97 -7.21 1.70
C ALA A 110 38.20 -7.74 0.48
N LEU A 111 37.16 -7.02 0.03
CA LEU A 111 36.42 -7.38 -1.18
C LEU A 111 37.34 -7.43 -2.42
N VAL A 112 38.14 -6.38 -2.63
CA VAL A 112 39.08 -6.29 -3.76
C VAL A 112 40.12 -7.41 -3.69
N ALA A 113 40.73 -7.63 -2.54
CA ALA A 113 41.75 -8.67 -2.36
C ALA A 113 41.20 -10.08 -2.65
N VAL A 114 39.96 -10.37 -2.22
CA VAL A 114 39.32 -11.68 -2.47
C VAL A 114 39.00 -11.86 -3.96
N ILE A 115 38.50 -10.82 -4.64
CA ILE A 115 38.21 -10.88 -6.07
C ILE A 115 39.50 -11.05 -6.89
N GLU A 116 40.56 -10.30 -6.57
CA GLU A 116 41.86 -10.43 -7.23
C GLU A 116 42.45 -11.84 -7.03
N ALA A 117 42.50 -12.32 -5.80
CA ALA A 117 42.99 -13.66 -5.49
C ALA A 117 42.18 -14.73 -6.23
N ALA A 118 40.85 -14.67 -6.16
CA ALA A 118 39.97 -15.63 -6.81
C ALA A 118 40.00 -15.54 -8.35
N GLY A 119 40.22 -14.35 -8.91
CA GLY A 119 40.36 -14.12 -10.36
C GLY A 119 41.64 -14.69 -10.96
N THR A 120 42.71 -14.84 -10.16
CA THR A 120 43.96 -15.48 -10.59
C THR A 120 43.90 -17.02 -10.56
N LEU A 121 42.85 -17.61 -9.97
CA LEU A 121 42.70 -19.05 -9.95
C LEU A 121 42.39 -19.60 -11.34
N ARG A 122 42.97 -20.75 -11.66
CA ARG A 122 42.68 -21.47 -12.91
C ARG A 122 41.19 -21.81 -12.97
N PRO A 123 40.58 -21.85 -14.17
CA PRO A 123 39.18 -22.19 -14.32
C PRO A 123 38.85 -23.53 -13.65
N TRP A 124 37.87 -23.52 -12.76
CA TRP A 124 37.44 -24.73 -12.07
C TRP A 124 36.66 -25.62 -13.04
N LYS A 125 37.21 -26.78 -13.41
CA LYS A 125 36.45 -27.84 -14.09
C LYS A 125 35.76 -28.68 -13.02
N ALA A 126 34.45 -28.54 -12.88
CA ALA A 126 33.67 -29.40 -12.00
C ALA A 126 33.90 -30.89 -12.35
N PRO A 127 34.11 -31.78 -11.36
CA PRO A 127 34.12 -33.21 -11.62
C PRO A 127 32.75 -33.64 -12.14
N LYS A 128 32.72 -34.43 -13.23
CA LYS A 128 31.48 -34.99 -13.78
C LYS A 128 30.86 -35.97 -12.76
N PRO A 129 29.51 -36.00 -12.65
CA PRO A 129 28.80 -36.94 -11.81
C PRO A 129 28.99 -38.39 -12.28
#